data_AF-A0A537DX41-F1
#
_entry.id   AF-A0A537DX41-F1
#
_cell.length_a   1.000
_cell.length_b   1.000
_cell.length_c   1.000
_cell.angle_alpha   90.00
_cell.angle_beta   90.00
_cell.angle_gamma   90.00
#
_symmetry.space_group_name_H-M   'P 1'
#
loop_
_entity.id
_entity.type
_entity.pdbx_description
1 polymer ?
#
loop_
_entity_poly.entity_id
_entity_poly.type
_entity_poly.pdbx_seq_one_letter_code
_entity_poly.pdbx_strand_id
1 'polypeptide(L)' 'MGWDIVDTQPKEGRIEATATTFWFGFTDDVAVRITPLPAGTRIDVRSKSRVGRGDTGTNAQRVRAYLKRLN' A
#
# COMPACT_ATOMS: atom_id res chain seq x y z
N MET A 1 6.62 -6.86 5.48
CA MET A 1 6.02 -6.24 4.28
C MET A 1 7.09 -5.79 3.32
N GLY A 2 8.23 -5.29 3.83
CA GLY A 2 9.43 -5.07 3.01
C GLY A 2 9.15 -4.13 1.84
N TRP A 3 8.29 -3.14 2.06
CA TRP A 3 8.03 -2.12 1.07
C TRP A 3 9.10 -1.06 1.19
N ASP A 4 9.54 -0.56 0.05
CA ASP A 4 10.49 0.54 -0.02
C ASP A 4 9.69 1.84 -0.08
N ILE A 5 9.94 2.74 0.86
CA ILE A 5 9.27 4.05 0.88
C ILE A 5 9.85 4.89 -0.25
N VAL A 6 8.97 5.39 -1.12
CA VAL A 6 9.32 6.29 -2.22
C VAL A 6 9.12 7.74 -1.81
N ASP A 7 8.02 8.04 -1.11
CA ASP A 7 7.71 9.39 -0.65
C ASP A 7 6.86 9.38 0.64
N THR A 8 7.02 10.43 1.43
CA THR A 8 6.18 10.70 2.61
C THR A 8 5.81 12.17 2.65
N GLN A 9 4.51 12.44 2.75
CA GLN A 9 3.98 13.80 2.88
C GLN A 9 3.12 13.90 4.13
N PRO A 10 3.73 14.12 5.32
CA PRO A 10 3.03 14.12 6.60
C PRO A 10 1.89 15.16 6.68
N LYS A 11 2.09 16.34 6.08
CA LYS A 11 1.08 17.41 6.06
C LYS A 11 -0.17 17.03 5.26
N GLU A 12 -0.02 16.16 4.27
CA GLU A 12 -1.10 15.67 3.41
C GLU A 12 -1.60 14.29 3.84
N GLY A 13 -0.98 13.68 4.86
CA GLY A 13 -1.28 12.33 5.32
C GLY A 13 -1.02 11.26 4.25
N ARG A 14 -0.03 11.43 3.37
CA ARG A 14 0.25 10.47 2.28
C ARG A 14 1.60 9.77 2.46
N ILE A 15 1.63 8.48 2.16
CA ILE A 15 2.83 7.68 2.02
C ILE A 15 2.75 6.92 0.70
N GLU A 16 3.83 6.95 -0.07
CA GLU A 16 3.99 6.18 -1.30
C GLU A 16 5.15 5.21 -1.14
N ALA A 17 4.96 3.98 -1.58
CA ALA A 17 5.94 2.91 -1.45
C ALA A 17 5.86 1.94 -2.62
N THR A 18 6.90 1.14 -2.82
CA THR A 18 6.93 0.03 -3.77
C THR A 18 7.03 -1.30 -3.06
N ALA A 19 6.41 -2.33 -3.62
CA ALA A 19 6.51 -3.70 -3.16
C ALA A 19 6.92 -4.61 -4.31
N THR A 20 7.99 -5.37 -4.14
CA THR A 20 8.47 -6.31 -5.15
C THR A 20 8.03 -7.74 -4.82
N THR A 21 7.44 -8.43 -5.80
CA THR A 21 7.06 -9.85 -5.68
C THR A 21 8.29 -10.75 -5.72
N PHE A 22 8.32 -11.76 -4.85
CA PHE A 22 9.50 -12.61 -4.66
C PHE A 22 9.87 -13.46 -5.89
N TRP A 23 8.88 -14.13 -6.50
CA TRP A 23 9.12 -15.11 -7.55
C TRP A 23 9.44 -14.50 -8.93
N PHE A 24 8.86 -13.34 -9.23
CA PHE A 24 8.94 -12.74 -10.57
C PHE A 24 9.53 -11.33 -10.59
N GLY A 25 9.84 -10.75 -9.42
CA GLY A 25 10.41 -9.41 -9.33
C GLY A 25 9.47 -8.30 -9.79
N PHE A 26 8.16 -8.55 -9.94
CA PHE A 26 7.21 -7.51 -10.32
C PHE A 26 7.09 -6.47 -9.21
N THR A 27 7.20 -5.21 -9.60
CA THR A 27 7.02 -4.05 -8.71
C THR A 27 5.59 -3.56 -8.78
N ASP A 28 4.96 -3.48 -7.61
CA ASP A 28 3.66 -2.87 -7.41
C ASP A 28 3.82 -1.57 -6.63
N ASP A 29 3.06 -0.55 -7.01
CA ASP A 29 2.93 0.68 -6.25
C ASP A 29 1.96 0.46 -5.08
N VAL A 30 2.26 1.10 -3.96
CA VAL A 30 1.42 1.16 -2.78
C VAL A 30 1.26 2.60 -2.36
N ALA A 31 0.02 3.04 -2.18
CA ALA A 31 -0.32 4.34 -1.65
C ALA A 31 -1.15 4.18 -0.39
N VAL A 32 -0.76 4.88 0.66
CA VAL A 32 -1.50 4.96 1.93
C VAL A 32 -1.89 6.41 2.15
N ARG A 33 -3.18 6.63 2.43
CA ARG A 33 -3.71 7.92 2.85
C ARG A 33 -4.26 7.82 4.27
N ILE A 34 -3.89 8.78 5.09
CA ILE A 34 -4.19 8.89 6.50
C ILE A 34 -5.03 10.14 6.66
N THR A 35 -6.27 9.99 7.12
CA THR A 35 -7.19 11.11 7.32
C THR A 35 -7.66 11.12 8.77
N PRO A 36 -7.23 12.12 9.57
CA PRO A 36 -7.77 12.31 10.91
C PRO A 36 -9.27 12.55 10.85
N LEU A 37 -10.02 11.90 11.74
CA LEU A 37 -11.45 12.11 11.94
C LEU A 37 -11.70 12.53 13.40
N PRO A 38 -12.86 13.13 13.72
CA PRO A 38 -13.16 13.53 15.10
C PRO A 38 -13.07 12.39 16.13
N ALA A 39 -13.33 11.15 15.70
CA ALA A 39 -13.28 9.96 16.55
C ALA A 39 -12.40 8.85 15.92
N GLY A 40 -11.14 9.19 15.62
CA GLY A 40 -10.13 8.22 15.17
C GLY A 40 -9.44 8.64 13.88
N THR A 41 -9.01 7.67 13.09
CA THR A 41 -8.30 7.92 11.83
C THR A 41 -8.79 6.95 10.76
N ARG A 42 -9.13 7.49 9.59
CA ARG A 42 -9.41 6.69 8.40
C ARG A 42 -8.10 6.42 7.68
N ILE A 43 -7.86 5.16 7.35
CA ILE A 43 -6.72 4.71 6.57
C ILE A 43 -7.24 4.12 5.26
N ASP A 44 -6.93 4.78 4.15
CA ASP A 44 -7.16 4.24 2.81
C ASP A 44 -5.87 3.66 2.27
N VAL A 45 -5.94 2.44 1.73
CA VAL A 45 -4.76 1.74 1.19
C VAL A 45 -5.07 1.25 -0.21
N ARG A 46 -4.20 1.59 -1.15
CA ARG A 46 -4.26 1.11 -2.53
C ARG A 46 -2.98 0.40 -2.88
N SER A 47 -3.10 -0.68 -3.64
CA SER A 47 -1.95 -1.30 -4.28
C SER A 47 -2.27 -1.63 -5.74
N LYS A 48 -1.31 -1.38 -6.63
CA LYS A 48 -1.48 -1.48 -8.08
C LYS A 48 -0.20 -1.98 -8.72
N SER A 49 -0.32 -2.98 -9.59
CA SER A 49 0.82 -3.48 -10.38
C SER A 49 1.25 -2.51 -11.47
N ARG A 50 2.57 -2.33 -11.63
CA ARG A 50 3.14 -1.52 -12.74
C ARG A 50 3.07 -2.24 -14.08
N VAL A 51 2.95 -3.57 -14.07
CA VAL A 51 2.92 -4.43 -15.25
C VAL A 51 1.64 -5.28 -15.29
N GLY A 52 1.10 -5.52 -16.49
CA GLY A 52 0.17 -6.63 -16.77
C GLY A 52 -1.33 -6.39 -16.61
N ARG A 53 -2.12 -7.38 -17.11
CA ARG A 53 -3.60 -7.45 -17.14
C ARG A 53 -4.25 -8.02 -15.86
N GLY A 54 -3.45 -8.45 -14.87
CA GLY A 54 -3.92 -9.01 -13.61
C GLY A 54 -2.78 -9.38 -12.66
N ASP A 55 -3.04 -9.39 -11.34
CA ASP A 55 -2.06 -9.59 -10.27
C ASP A 55 -2.28 -10.89 -9.46
N THR A 56 -3.22 -11.73 -9.91
CA THR A 56 -3.67 -12.97 -9.24
C THR A 56 -4.06 -12.74 -7.77
N GLY A 57 -4.55 -11.55 -7.42
CA GLY A 57 -4.96 -11.19 -6.08
C GLY A 57 -3.81 -10.78 -5.14
N THR A 58 -2.59 -10.62 -5.65
CA THR A 58 -1.42 -10.18 -4.87
C THR A 58 -1.66 -8.80 -4.22
N ASN A 59 -2.22 -7.83 -4.96
CA ASN A 59 -2.51 -6.51 -4.40
C ASN A 59 -3.59 -6.59 -3.32
N ALA A 60 -4.62 -7.42 -3.53
CA ALA A 60 -5.68 -7.62 -2.54
C ALA A 60 -5.15 -8.30 -1.27
N GLN A 61 -4.29 -9.31 -1.40
CA GLN A 61 -3.62 -9.97 -0.27
C GLN A 61 -2.75 -8.96 0.50
N ARG A 62 -2.01 -8.12 -0.23
CA ARG A 62 -1.16 -7.07 0.35
C ARG A 62 -1.96 -6.08 1.18
N VAL A 63 -3.07 -5.55 0.63
CA VAL A 63 -3.95 -4.62 1.35
C VAL A 63 -4.49 -5.27 2.63
N ARG A 64 -5.01 -6.51 2.56
CA ARG A 64 -5.50 -7.23 3.74
C ARG A 64 -4.42 -7.45 4.79
N ALA A 65 -3.21 -7.82 4.37
CA ALA A 65 -2.09 -8.06 5.28
C ALA A 65 -1.62 -6.76 5.98
N TYR A 66 -1.69 -5.62 5.29
CA TYR A 66 -1.41 -4.31 5.86
C TYR A 66 -2.49 -3.91 6.88
N LEU A 67 -3.77 -3.99 6.50
CA LEU A 67 -4.88 -3.64 7.40
C LEU A 67 -4.90 -4.51 8.66
N LYS A 68 -4.57 -5.81 8.55
CA LYS A 68 -4.46 -6.71 9.71
C LYS A 68 -3.37 -6.29 10.71
N ARG A 69 -2.35 -5.54 10.28
CA ARG A 69 -1.27 -5.04 11.15
C ARG A 69 -1.61 -3.74 11.89
N LEU A 70 -2.69 -3.06 11.51
CA LEU A 70 -3.13 -1.81 12.15
C LEU A 70 -4.08 -2.04 13.33
N ASN A 71 -4.59 -3.27 13.46
CA ASN A 71 -5.37 -3.75 14.60
C ASN A 71 -4.50 -4.59 15.52
#